data_AF-A0A1H1UU27-F1
#
_entry.id   AF-A0A1H1UU27-F1
#
_cell.length_a   1.000
_cell.length_b   1.000
_cell.length_c   1.000
_cell.angle_alpha   90.00
_cell.angle_beta   90.00
_cell.angle_gamma   90.00
#
_symmetry.space_group_name_H-M   'P 1'
#
loop_
_entity.id
_entity.type
_entity.pdbx_description
1 polymer ?
#
loop_
_entity_poly.entity_id
_entity_poly.type
_entity_poly.pdbx_seq_one_letter_code
_entity_poly.pdbx_strand_id
1 'polypeptide(L)'
;MKLLPNNIEPDEYFGKNIQFLSIFLFIILFIIIVLFFGIFYRDFSIGELGAILSGTIGTLIALLIAIFTFLAFYVQYDANKKIQRQFNIQRTNEHFYKMLDIHLNNVGSFKMNSHRLIQEPTIIKLGKNTGLGNAKNFTEAFNYIFFTIPSINSEVNILPKVINETISDYCINYTPVEFRTSAVQDKRVFLLMIKDFHFCHSMIKNANKFFKYNIDIDLLTELAYKVFFWGTDSNHLSTSGVTSKQLNNILAYLSSIRKTFRENKGVKLTFSYQTHEGKKWSTLRFVPFSGHVSRLAHYFRHLYQMVKFVHYSYVGNLISKLELENNLKVLRAQFTNEEVLLLYYNYRIGFGKNWDKLGEHDYPFFREYELLHNIPLYDNIPIDIEHPLDHFKKFIEEKRQINPKFKMFEWQRN
;
A
#
# COMPACT_ATOMS: atom_id res chain seq x y z
N MET A 1 -15.31 13.86 40.79
CA MET A 1 -14.93 12.91 39.71
C MET A 1 -15.65 13.33 38.44
N LYS A 2 -14.97 14.01 37.50
CA LYS A 2 -15.57 14.45 36.23
C LYS A 2 -15.72 13.22 35.34
N LEU A 3 -16.92 12.67 35.25
CA LEU A 3 -17.23 11.41 34.55
C LEU A 3 -17.58 11.59 33.06
N LEU A 4 -17.49 12.80 32.49
CA LEU A 4 -17.87 13.05 31.10
C LEU A 4 -16.85 13.94 30.37
N PRO A 5 -16.45 13.59 29.13
CA PRO A 5 -15.64 14.45 28.28
C PRO A 5 -16.42 15.71 27.89
N ASN A 6 -15.74 16.85 27.78
CA ASN A 6 -16.33 18.19 27.54
C ASN A 6 -16.97 18.38 26.14
N ASN A 7 -17.10 17.33 25.33
CA ASN A 7 -17.31 17.43 23.89
C ASN A 7 -18.65 16.83 23.43
N ILE A 8 -19.54 16.51 24.36
CA ILE A 8 -20.85 15.92 24.07
C ILE A 8 -21.90 16.95 24.46
N GLU A 9 -22.56 17.56 23.46
CA GLU A 9 -23.66 18.48 23.72
C GLU A 9 -24.83 17.71 24.37
N PRO A 10 -25.44 18.24 25.47
CA PRO A 10 -26.47 17.52 26.23
C PRO A 10 -27.83 17.40 25.52
N ASP A 11 -28.01 18.12 24.42
CA ASP A 11 -29.30 18.47 23.82
C ASP A 11 -29.90 17.35 22.94
N GLU A 12 -29.07 16.56 22.27
CA GLU A 12 -29.56 15.58 21.29
C GLU A 12 -30.26 14.36 21.93
N TYR A 13 -30.00 14.07 23.21
CA TYR A 13 -30.52 12.86 23.88
C TYR A 13 -31.81 13.06 24.68
N PHE A 14 -32.17 14.30 24.98
CA PHE A 14 -33.09 14.57 26.08
C PHE A 14 -34.16 15.61 25.80
N GLY A 15 -34.07 16.37 24.70
CA GLY A 15 -34.92 17.54 24.46
C GLY A 15 -36.43 17.28 24.56
N LYS A 16 -36.92 16.15 24.01
CA LYS A 16 -38.36 15.80 24.09
C LYS A 16 -38.72 14.95 25.32
N ASN A 17 -37.88 13.99 25.72
CA ASN A 17 -38.22 13.06 26.81
C ASN A 17 -38.05 13.66 28.21
N ILE A 18 -37.12 14.62 28.40
CA ILE A 18 -37.03 15.39 29.66
C ILE A 18 -38.24 16.30 29.82
N GLN A 19 -38.75 16.91 28.74
CA GLN A 19 -39.94 17.74 28.84
C GLN A 19 -41.14 16.93 29.35
N PHE A 20 -41.40 15.76 28.78
CA PHE A 20 -42.45 14.86 29.28
C PHE A 20 -42.21 14.37 30.71
N LEU A 21 -40.98 13.98 31.04
CA LEU A 21 -40.63 13.55 32.40
C LEU A 21 -40.79 14.69 33.43
N SER A 22 -40.39 15.91 33.06
CA SER A 22 -40.50 17.10 33.92
C SER A 22 -41.95 17.49 34.15
N ILE A 23 -42.80 17.42 33.11
CA ILE A 23 -44.25 17.64 33.20
C ILE A 23 -44.87 16.56 34.08
N PHE A 24 -44.50 15.29 33.89
CA PHE A 24 -44.99 14.18 34.70
C PHE A 24 -44.61 14.31 36.18
N LEU A 25 -43.36 14.69 36.46
CA LEU A 25 -42.89 14.96 37.82
C LEU A 25 -43.57 16.18 38.45
N PHE A 26 -43.82 17.23 37.66
CA PHE A 26 -44.57 18.40 38.11
C PHE A 26 -46.01 18.04 38.46
N ILE A 27 -46.68 17.19 37.66
CA ILE A 27 -48.02 16.68 37.95
C ILE A 27 -48.02 15.85 39.24
N ILE A 28 -47.05 14.97 39.44
CA ILE A 28 -46.96 14.17 40.67
C ILE A 28 -46.70 15.07 41.89
N LEU A 29 -45.79 16.04 41.77
CA LEU A 29 -45.50 17.00 42.83
C LEU A 29 -46.75 17.84 43.15
N PHE A 30 -47.50 18.26 42.13
CA PHE A 30 -48.77 18.97 42.27
C PHE A 30 -49.83 18.11 42.97
N ILE A 31 -49.97 16.83 42.61
CA ILE A 31 -50.87 15.88 43.29
C ILE A 31 -50.49 15.73 44.76
N ILE A 32 -49.19 15.61 45.06
CA ILE A 32 -48.69 15.55 46.45
C ILE A 32 -49.05 16.82 47.21
N ILE A 33 -48.86 18.00 46.61
CA ILE A 33 -49.22 19.30 47.22
C ILE A 33 -50.73 19.41 47.46
N VAL A 34 -51.56 19.02 46.50
CA VAL A 34 -53.03 19.05 46.63
C VAL A 34 -53.52 18.08 47.71
N LEU A 35 -52.94 16.87 47.79
CA LEU A 35 -53.22 15.92 48.87
C LEU A 35 -52.80 16.48 50.22
N PHE A 36 -51.65 17.16 50.29
CA PHE A 36 -51.15 17.80 51.52
C PHE A 36 -52.08 18.93 51.98
N PHE A 37 -52.60 19.73 51.05
CA PHE A 37 -53.57 20.79 51.34
C PHE A 37 -54.91 20.24 51.84
N GLY A 38 -55.39 19.12 51.28
CA GLY A 38 -56.62 18.45 51.73
C GLY A 38 -56.54 17.85 53.14
N ILE A 39 -55.35 17.45 53.58
CA ILE A 39 -55.09 16.98 54.95
C ILE A 39 -55.18 18.14 55.96
N PHE A 40 -54.69 19.33 55.59
CA PHE A 40 -54.70 20.53 56.45
C PHE A 40 -56.10 21.09 56.75
N TYR A 41 -57.13 20.71 55.98
CA TYR A 41 -58.53 21.15 56.17
C TYR A 41 -59.38 20.18 57.02
N ARG A 42 -58.81 19.11 57.56
CA ARG A 42 -59.51 18.14 58.43
C ARG A 42 -58.85 18.06 59.82
N ASP A 43 -59.68 17.98 60.87
CA ASP A 43 -59.22 17.62 62.22
C ASP A 43 -58.90 16.12 62.26
N PHE A 44 -57.63 15.76 62.09
CA PHE A 44 -57.13 14.40 62.20
C PHE A 44 -56.46 14.16 63.56
N SER A 45 -56.59 12.95 64.10
CA SER A 45 -55.77 12.53 65.24
C SER A 45 -54.31 12.33 64.81
N ILE A 46 -53.36 12.50 65.74
CA ILE A 46 -51.91 12.33 65.49
C ILE A 46 -51.61 10.94 64.89
N GLY A 47 -52.35 9.90 65.30
CA GLY A 47 -52.20 8.54 64.80
C GLY A 47 -52.65 8.38 63.34
N GLU A 48 -53.77 9.00 62.94
CA GLU A 48 -54.27 8.95 61.56
C GLU A 48 -53.37 9.74 60.60
N LEU A 49 -52.84 10.88 61.06
CA LEU A 49 -51.86 11.67 60.30
C LEU A 49 -50.59 10.87 60.01
N GLY A 50 -50.08 10.14 61.02
CA GLY A 50 -48.93 9.24 60.87
C GLY A 50 -49.20 8.08 59.90
N ALA A 51 -50.42 7.54 59.89
CA ALA A 51 -50.81 6.46 58.98
C ALA A 51 -50.88 6.94 57.51
N ILE A 52 -51.40 8.14 57.25
CA ILE A 52 -51.48 8.73 55.89
C ILE A 52 -50.08 9.09 55.37
N LEU A 53 -49.24 9.69 56.22
CA LEU A 53 -47.88 10.07 55.85
C LEU A 53 -47.00 8.85 55.54
N SER A 54 -47.03 7.83 56.41
CA SER A 54 -46.21 6.63 56.20
C SER A 54 -46.75 5.70 55.12
N GLY A 55 -48.08 5.58 54.99
CA GLY A 55 -48.73 4.71 54.00
C GLY A 55 -48.73 5.32 52.60
N THR A 56 -49.62 6.28 52.37
CA THR A 56 -49.89 6.81 51.02
C THR A 56 -48.76 7.69 50.50
N ILE A 57 -48.31 8.67 51.29
CA ILE A 57 -47.25 9.61 50.88
C ILE A 57 -45.90 8.89 50.80
N GLY A 58 -45.58 8.06 51.79
CA GLY A 58 -44.38 7.22 51.80
C GLY A 58 -44.30 6.30 50.57
N THR A 59 -45.39 5.64 50.19
CA THR A 59 -45.42 4.76 49.00
C THR A 59 -45.25 5.54 47.69
N LEU A 60 -45.87 6.73 47.55
CA LEU A 60 -45.69 7.58 46.37
C LEU A 60 -44.26 8.10 46.24
N ILE A 61 -43.65 8.52 47.36
CA ILE A 61 -42.24 8.95 47.40
C ILE A 61 -41.32 7.77 47.06
N ALA A 62 -41.59 6.58 47.59
CA ALA A 62 -40.82 5.38 47.26
C ALA A 62 -40.92 5.01 45.77
N LEU A 63 -42.11 5.12 45.17
CA LEU A 63 -42.31 4.91 43.74
C LEU A 63 -41.53 5.93 42.90
N LEU A 64 -41.56 7.20 43.29
CA LEU A 64 -40.76 8.26 42.66
C LEU A 64 -39.26 7.96 42.74
N ILE A 65 -38.76 7.59 43.92
CA ILE A 65 -37.35 7.22 44.12
C ILE A 65 -36.98 6.04 43.21
N ALA A 66 -37.84 5.02 43.11
CA ALA A 66 -37.61 3.87 42.24
C ALA A 66 -37.52 4.27 40.75
N ILE A 67 -38.42 5.14 40.27
CA ILE A 67 -38.40 5.65 38.89
C ILE A 67 -37.14 6.45 38.61
N PHE A 68 -36.77 7.36 39.52
CA PHE A 68 -35.54 8.16 39.38
C PHE A 68 -34.29 7.30 39.40
N THR A 69 -34.25 6.30 40.27
CA THR A 69 -33.13 5.36 40.37
C THR A 69 -33.00 4.56 39.07
N PHE A 70 -34.12 4.06 38.52
CA PHE A 70 -34.14 3.38 37.23
C PHE A 70 -33.63 4.29 36.10
N LEU A 71 -34.09 5.54 36.05
CA LEU A 71 -33.66 6.50 35.04
C LEU A 71 -32.16 6.80 35.16
N ALA A 72 -31.65 6.99 36.38
CA ALA A 72 -30.22 7.20 36.62
C ALA A 72 -29.39 6.02 36.11
N PHE A 73 -29.82 4.78 36.38
CA PHE A 73 -29.16 3.58 35.85
C PHE A 73 -29.26 3.49 34.33
N TYR A 74 -30.38 3.84 33.73
CA TYR A 74 -30.53 3.85 32.27
C TYR A 74 -29.57 4.84 31.60
N VAL A 75 -29.47 6.06 32.13
CA VAL A 75 -28.52 7.08 31.63
C VAL A 75 -27.08 6.63 31.81
N GLN A 76 -26.75 6.03 32.96
CA GLN A 76 -25.44 5.46 33.20
C GLN A 76 -25.11 4.31 32.23
N TYR A 77 -26.08 3.47 31.92
CA TYR A 77 -25.94 2.38 30.95
C TYR A 77 -25.67 2.90 29.53
N ASP A 78 -26.41 3.92 29.07
CA ASP A 78 -26.17 4.57 27.77
C ASP A 78 -24.80 5.27 27.72
N ALA A 79 -24.44 6.00 28.78
CA ALA A 79 -23.13 6.63 28.90
C ALA A 79 -21.99 5.59 28.83
N ASN A 80 -22.13 4.46 29.53
CA ASN A 80 -21.16 3.37 29.48
C ASN A 80 -21.00 2.77 28.08
N LYS A 81 -22.09 2.61 27.32
CA LYS A 81 -22.01 2.16 25.92
C LYS A 81 -21.23 3.14 25.05
N LYS A 82 -21.48 4.44 25.20
CA LYS A 82 -20.75 5.48 24.45
C LYS A 82 -19.26 5.51 24.82
N ILE A 83 -18.94 5.39 26.10
CA ILE A 83 -17.56 5.30 26.60
C ILE A 83 -16.86 4.06 26.02
N GLN A 84 -17.50 2.89 26.04
CA GLN A 84 -16.94 1.68 25.44
C GLN A 84 -16.67 1.85 23.93
N ARG A 85 -17.60 2.48 23.21
CA ARG A 85 -17.41 2.78 21.78
C ARG A 85 -16.24 3.73 21.54
N GLN A 86 -16.14 4.82 22.29
CA GLN A 86 -15.01 5.76 22.20
C GLN A 86 -13.69 5.07 22.52
N PHE A 87 -13.66 4.24 23.57
CA PHE A 87 -12.48 3.46 23.95
C PHE A 87 -12.04 2.50 22.85
N ASN A 88 -12.98 1.80 22.19
CA ASN A 88 -12.68 0.90 21.08
C ASN A 88 -12.11 1.66 19.86
N ILE A 89 -12.68 2.83 19.54
CA ILE A 89 -12.17 3.69 18.46
C ILE A 89 -10.76 4.15 18.79
N GLN A 90 -10.54 4.69 19.99
CA GLN A 90 -9.23 5.15 20.44
C GLN A 90 -8.19 4.04 20.39
N ARG A 91 -8.47 2.88 20.97
CA ARG A 91 -7.56 1.72 20.97
C ARG A 91 -7.23 1.26 19.55
N THR A 92 -8.22 1.26 18.66
CA THR A 92 -8.02 0.88 17.26
C THR A 92 -7.11 1.88 16.56
N ASN A 93 -7.36 3.18 16.74
CA ASN A 93 -6.57 4.24 16.13
C ASN A 93 -5.14 4.25 16.67
N GLU A 94 -4.93 4.11 17.99
CA GLU A 94 -3.61 3.98 18.60
C GLU A 94 -2.83 2.78 18.05
N HIS A 95 -3.48 1.62 17.90
CA HIS A 95 -2.84 0.46 17.32
C HIS A 95 -2.52 0.68 15.83
N PHE A 96 -3.44 1.27 15.06
CA PHE A 96 -3.20 1.64 13.66
C PHE A 96 -1.98 2.57 13.52
N TYR A 97 -1.91 3.66 14.28
CA TYR A 97 -0.77 4.58 14.24
C TYR A 97 0.54 3.90 14.64
N LYS A 98 0.51 2.99 15.62
CA LYS A 98 1.70 2.19 15.98
C LYS A 98 2.15 1.28 14.83
N MET A 99 1.22 0.65 14.12
CA MET A 99 1.53 -0.15 12.92
C MET A 99 2.09 0.72 11.80
N LEU A 100 1.54 1.92 11.63
CA LEU A 100 2.00 2.91 10.67
C LEU A 100 3.44 3.35 10.97
N ASP A 101 3.75 3.67 12.22
CA ASP A 101 5.10 4.04 12.65
C ASP A 101 6.11 2.92 12.39
N ILE A 102 5.75 1.67 12.71
CA ILE A 102 6.60 0.51 12.40
C ILE A 102 6.80 0.38 10.89
N HIS A 103 5.75 0.58 10.10
CA HIS A 103 5.84 0.53 8.64
C HIS A 103 6.76 1.63 8.09
N LEU A 104 6.61 2.87 8.56
CA LEU A 104 7.46 4.00 8.18
C LEU A 104 8.92 3.79 8.58
N ASN A 105 9.18 3.21 9.75
CA ASN A 105 10.53 2.84 10.18
C ASN A 105 11.14 1.76 9.28
N ASN A 106 10.36 0.77 8.86
CA ASN A 106 10.82 -0.23 7.90
C ASN A 106 11.18 0.42 6.56
N VAL A 107 10.35 1.34 6.06
CA VAL A 107 10.64 2.11 4.83
C VAL A 107 11.89 2.96 4.99
N GLY A 108 12.07 3.65 6.11
CA GLY A 108 13.26 4.44 6.40
C GLY A 108 14.55 3.61 6.51
N SER A 109 14.42 2.33 6.87
CA SER A 109 15.55 1.40 6.90
C SER A 109 16.02 0.95 5.51
N PHE A 110 15.25 1.21 4.45
CA PHE A 110 15.60 0.77 3.10
C PHE A 110 16.84 1.49 2.60
N LYS A 111 17.81 0.69 2.13
CA LYS A 111 19.06 1.19 1.54
C LYS A 111 19.43 0.42 0.29
N MET A 112 19.81 1.15 -0.76
CA MET A 112 20.38 0.61 -1.99
C MET A 112 21.60 1.44 -2.40
N ASN A 113 22.65 0.76 -2.85
CA ASN A 113 23.87 1.41 -3.31
C ASN A 113 23.72 1.83 -4.77
N SER A 114 23.96 3.10 -5.05
CA SER A 114 24.12 3.66 -6.38
C SER A 114 25.58 4.06 -6.58
N HIS A 115 26.14 3.75 -7.74
CA HIS A 115 27.53 3.98 -8.06
C HIS A 115 27.64 5.07 -9.13
N ARG A 116 28.54 6.02 -8.93
CA ARG A 116 28.84 7.10 -9.89
C ARG A 116 30.36 7.28 -9.98
N LEU A 117 30.89 7.46 -11.19
CA LEU A 117 32.31 7.75 -11.39
C LEU A 117 32.72 9.04 -10.65
N ILE A 118 33.91 9.08 -10.05
CA ILE A 118 34.44 10.26 -9.33
C ILE A 118 34.72 11.40 -10.30
N GLN A 119 35.31 11.07 -11.44
CA GLN A 119 35.49 11.95 -12.57
C GLN A 119 34.84 11.27 -13.77
N GLU A 120 33.95 11.99 -14.44
CA GLU A 120 33.52 11.58 -15.78
C GLU A 120 34.76 11.73 -16.67
N PRO A 121 35.20 10.68 -17.38
CA PRO A 121 36.45 10.72 -18.12
C PRO A 121 36.44 11.86 -19.15
N THR A 122 37.58 12.56 -19.28
CA THR A 122 37.77 13.66 -20.23
C THR A 122 37.58 13.16 -21.67
N ILE A 123 36.82 13.92 -22.45
CA ILE A 123 36.31 13.52 -23.77
C ILE A 123 37.44 13.53 -24.80
N ILE A 124 37.74 12.38 -25.39
CA ILE A 124 38.55 12.28 -26.62
C ILE A 124 37.73 11.49 -27.66
N LYS A 125 37.42 12.12 -28.79
CA LYS A 125 36.79 11.46 -29.95
C LYS A 125 37.84 10.54 -30.59
N LEU A 126 37.59 9.24 -30.62
CA LEU A 126 38.44 8.31 -31.36
C LEU A 126 38.19 8.47 -32.86
N GLY A 127 39.23 8.89 -33.59
CA GLY A 127 39.33 8.60 -35.01
C GLY A 127 39.48 7.10 -35.22
N LYS A 128 38.91 6.57 -36.31
CA LYS A 128 38.72 5.15 -36.67
C LYS A 128 39.91 4.18 -36.47
N ASN A 129 41.11 4.64 -36.13
CA ASN A 129 42.35 3.87 -36.22
C ASN A 129 43.19 3.77 -34.92
N THR A 130 42.69 4.14 -33.74
CA THR A 130 43.58 4.24 -32.55
C THR A 130 43.14 3.49 -31.28
N GLY A 131 42.09 2.66 -31.33
CA GLY A 131 41.84 1.62 -30.33
C GLY A 131 42.12 1.98 -28.87
N LEU A 132 41.50 3.02 -28.31
CA LEU A 132 41.65 3.36 -26.89
C LEU A 132 40.30 3.83 -26.32
N GLY A 133 39.60 2.90 -25.65
CA GLY A 133 38.19 2.98 -25.27
C GLY A 133 37.84 3.96 -24.14
N ASN A 134 36.66 4.57 -24.26
CA ASN A 134 36.01 5.51 -23.33
C ASN A 134 34.85 4.81 -22.58
N ALA A 135 34.47 5.26 -21.37
CA ALA A 135 33.28 4.81 -20.64
C ALA A 135 31.95 5.14 -21.34
N LYS A 136 31.86 6.24 -22.11
CA LYS A 136 30.70 6.53 -22.98
C LYS A 136 30.63 5.54 -24.14
N ASN A 137 31.78 5.18 -24.70
CA ASN A 137 31.87 4.13 -25.71
C ASN A 137 31.58 2.77 -25.09
N PHE A 138 31.88 2.54 -23.82
CA PHE A 138 31.44 1.34 -23.13
C PHE A 138 29.93 1.36 -22.89
N THR A 139 29.31 2.44 -22.40
CA THR A 139 27.84 2.50 -22.30
C THR A 139 27.20 2.37 -23.68
N GLU A 140 27.71 3.01 -24.72
CA GLU A 140 27.17 2.94 -26.08
C GLU A 140 27.44 1.59 -26.75
N ALA A 141 28.62 1.00 -26.60
CA ALA A 141 28.95 -0.34 -27.09
C ALA A 141 28.24 -1.40 -26.28
N PHE A 142 28.14 -1.27 -24.95
CA PHE A 142 27.35 -2.14 -24.10
C PHE A 142 25.88 -2.01 -24.46
N ASN A 143 25.33 -0.81 -24.63
CA ASN A 143 23.96 -0.61 -25.13
C ASN A 143 23.82 -1.19 -26.55
N TYR A 144 24.79 -1.01 -27.44
CA TYR A 144 24.76 -1.55 -28.81
C TYR A 144 24.79 -3.08 -28.80
N ILE A 145 25.78 -3.70 -28.17
CA ILE A 145 25.86 -5.14 -27.90
C ILE A 145 24.53 -5.61 -27.29
N PHE A 146 24.02 -4.95 -26.28
CA PHE A 146 22.82 -5.39 -25.58
C PHE A 146 21.53 -5.25 -26.41
N PHE A 147 21.34 -4.12 -27.10
CA PHE A 147 20.12 -3.79 -27.85
C PHE A 147 20.17 -4.22 -29.32
N THR A 148 21.35 -4.51 -29.87
CA THR A 148 21.59 -4.95 -31.25
C THR A 148 21.79 -6.46 -31.37
N ILE A 149 22.29 -7.18 -30.34
CA ILE A 149 22.35 -8.66 -30.34
C ILE A 149 20.99 -9.38 -30.50
N PRO A 150 19.80 -8.80 -30.23
CA PRO A 150 18.53 -9.45 -30.58
C PRO A 150 18.34 -9.79 -32.07
N SER A 151 19.20 -9.31 -32.99
CA SER A 151 19.13 -9.60 -34.43
C SER A 151 20.08 -10.70 -34.93
N ILE A 152 20.97 -11.25 -34.09
CA ILE A 152 21.92 -12.29 -34.53
C ILE A 152 21.34 -13.66 -34.21
N ASN A 153 20.90 -14.35 -35.27
CA ASN A 153 20.45 -15.73 -35.21
C ASN A 153 21.63 -16.69 -34.95
N SER A 154 21.35 -17.67 -34.09
CA SER A 154 21.95 -19.01 -33.97
C SER A 154 23.07 -19.22 -32.93
N GLU A 155 22.78 -20.23 -32.10
CA GLU A 155 23.64 -21.06 -31.25
C GLU A 155 24.19 -20.50 -29.92
N VAL A 156 23.75 -21.14 -28.84
CA VAL A 156 23.87 -20.75 -27.42
C VAL A 156 25.32 -20.78 -26.88
N ASN A 157 26.32 -21.13 -27.69
CA ASN A 157 27.74 -21.10 -27.30
C ASN A 157 28.49 -19.84 -27.76
N ILE A 158 27.85 -18.96 -28.52
CA ILE A 158 28.52 -17.77 -29.07
C ILE A 158 28.31 -16.56 -28.15
N LEU A 159 27.40 -16.57 -27.16
CA LEU A 159 27.12 -15.35 -26.38
C LEU A 159 28.32 -14.84 -25.55
N PRO A 160 29.07 -15.67 -24.78
CA PRO A 160 30.29 -15.19 -24.12
C PRO A 160 31.38 -14.83 -25.14
N LYS A 161 31.39 -15.50 -26.29
CA LYS A 161 32.39 -15.33 -27.34
C LYS A 161 32.18 -14.05 -28.15
N VAL A 162 30.95 -13.72 -28.57
CA VAL A 162 30.55 -12.44 -29.17
C VAL A 162 30.71 -11.30 -28.19
N ILE A 163 30.32 -11.48 -26.92
CA ILE A 163 30.56 -10.45 -25.90
C ILE A 163 32.07 -10.19 -25.77
N ASN A 164 32.91 -11.23 -25.69
CA ASN A 164 34.36 -11.08 -25.58
C ASN A 164 35.02 -10.56 -26.88
N GLU A 165 34.59 -11.01 -28.06
CA GLU A 165 35.14 -10.62 -29.37
C GLU A 165 34.71 -9.20 -29.76
N THR A 166 33.45 -8.81 -29.52
CA THR A 166 32.96 -7.45 -29.79
C THR A 166 33.56 -6.42 -28.81
N ILE A 167 33.91 -6.85 -27.59
CA ILE A 167 34.66 -6.02 -26.63
C ILE A 167 36.15 -5.95 -27.02
N SER A 168 36.69 -6.98 -27.68
CA SER A 168 38.12 -7.03 -28.04
C SER A 168 38.56 -6.05 -29.14
N ASP A 169 37.64 -5.62 -30.02
CA ASP A 169 37.90 -4.57 -31.02
C ASP A 169 38.01 -3.16 -30.41
N TYR A 170 37.73 -3.02 -29.12
CA TYR A 170 37.95 -1.80 -28.34
C TYR A 170 39.09 -2.07 -27.35
N CYS A 171 40.32 -1.61 -27.62
CA CYS A 171 41.35 -1.74 -26.60
C CYS A 171 41.00 -0.83 -25.41
N ILE A 172 40.69 -1.44 -24.27
CA ILE A 172 40.46 -0.71 -23.01
C ILE A 172 41.73 -0.83 -22.19
N ASN A 173 42.59 0.19 -22.27
CA ASN A 173 43.61 0.38 -21.24
C ASN A 173 42.89 0.88 -19.99
N TYR A 174 42.55 -0.06 -19.11
CA TYR A 174 41.91 0.22 -17.83
C TYR A 174 42.92 0.85 -16.88
N THR A 175 42.93 2.18 -16.78
CA THR A 175 43.18 2.79 -15.47
C THR A 175 41.95 2.49 -14.60
N PRO A 176 42.11 2.03 -13.35
CA PRO A 176 40.97 1.78 -12.47
C PRO A 176 40.15 3.07 -12.35
N VAL A 177 38.95 3.09 -12.90
CA VAL A 177 38.08 4.27 -12.80
C VAL A 177 37.49 4.25 -11.40
N GLU A 178 38.01 5.10 -10.52
CA GLU A 178 37.47 5.21 -9.17
C GLU A 178 36.00 5.66 -9.22
N PHE A 179 35.14 4.93 -8.51
CA PHE A 179 33.72 5.24 -8.38
C PHE A 179 33.38 5.58 -6.94
N ARG A 180 32.46 6.54 -6.73
CA ARG A 180 31.81 6.78 -5.45
C ARG A 180 30.58 5.89 -5.35
N THR A 181 30.39 5.31 -4.19
CA THR A 181 29.14 4.67 -3.81
C THR A 181 28.33 5.64 -2.96
N SER A 182 27.11 5.91 -3.37
CA SER A 182 26.14 6.69 -2.61
C SER A 182 24.99 5.78 -2.19
N ALA A 183 24.70 5.75 -0.88
CA ALA A 183 23.53 5.07 -0.38
C ALA A 183 22.28 5.89 -0.70
N VAL A 184 21.38 5.34 -1.51
CA VAL A 184 20.01 5.83 -1.67
C VAL A 184 19.18 5.21 -0.55
N GLN A 185 18.47 6.04 0.20
CA GLN A 185 17.72 5.67 1.39
C GLN A 185 16.25 6.06 1.29
N ASP A 186 15.45 5.54 2.22
CA ASP A 186 14.02 5.83 2.37
C ASP A 186 13.20 5.55 1.10
N LYS A 187 12.16 6.34 0.87
CA LYS A 187 11.22 6.21 -0.25
C LYS A 187 11.88 6.27 -1.64
N ARG A 188 13.06 6.91 -1.76
CA ARG A 188 13.79 6.97 -3.05
C ARG A 188 14.28 5.60 -3.52
N VAL A 189 14.36 4.63 -2.63
CA VAL A 189 14.73 3.24 -2.96
C VAL A 189 13.68 2.60 -3.89
N PHE A 190 12.40 2.92 -3.74
CA PHE A 190 11.34 2.36 -4.58
C PHE A 190 11.47 2.80 -6.05
N LEU A 191 11.96 4.01 -6.32
CA LEU A 191 12.29 4.45 -7.67
C LEU A 191 13.37 3.56 -8.31
N LEU A 192 14.39 3.16 -7.55
CA LEU A 192 15.41 2.23 -8.05
C LEU A 192 14.83 0.82 -8.28
N MET A 193 13.96 0.36 -7.38
CA MET A 193 13.29 -0.92 -7.50
C MET A 193 12.37 -0.99 -8.74
N ILE A 194 11.59 0.06 -9.01
CA ILE A 194 10.79 0.16 -10.24
C ILE A 194 11.68 0.04 -11.48
N LYS A 195 12.80 0.77 -11.50
CA LYS A 195 13.76 0.70 -12.62
C LYS A 195 14.37 -0.68 -12.77
N ASP A 196 14.69 -1.36 -11.67
CA ASP A 196 15.20 -2.73 -11.68
C ASP A 196 14.15 -3.70 -12.25
N PHE A 197 12.89 -3.58 -11.81
CA PHE A 197 11.82 -4.42 -12.33
C PHE A 197 11.57 -4.21 -13.83
N HIS A 198 11.48 -2.95 -14.29
CA HIS A 198 11.32 -2.65 -15.72
C HIS A 198 12.51 -3.12 -16.54
N PHE A 199 13.71 -3.06 -15.97
CA PHE A 199 14.89 -3.62 -16.61
C PHE A 199 14.76 -5.15 -16.69
N CYS A 200 14.48 -5.85 -15.58
CA CYS A 200 14.21 -7.29 -15.57
C CYS A 200 13.24 -7.71 -16.68
N HIS A 201 12.11 -7.01 -16.77
CA HIS A 201 11.08 -7.24 -17.79
C HIS A 201 11.63 -7.09 -19.22
N SER A 202 12.31 -5.98 -19.50
CA SER A 202 12.91 -5.72 -20.81
C SER A 202 13.94 -6.78 -21.20
N MET A 203 14.81 -7.19 -20.27
CA MET A 203 15.89 -8.14 -20.56
C MET A 203 15.36 -9.56 -20.77
N ILE A 204 14.34 -9.97 -20.01
CA ILE A 204 13.70 -11.29 -20.17
C ILE A 204 12.93 -11.35 -21.49
N LYS A 205 12.25 -10.27 -21.89
CA LYS A 205 11.62 -10.16 -23.21
C LYS A 205 12.66 -10.25 -24.34
N ASN A 206 13.81 -9.61 -24.19
CA ASN A 206 14.90 -9.70 -25.15
C ASN A 206 15.47 -11.12 -25.21
N ALA A 207 15.67 -11.79 -24.08
CA ALA A 207 16.10 -13.18 -24.02
C ALA A 207 15.11 -14.11 -24.74
N ASN A 208 13.80 -13.95 -24.51
CA ASN A 208 12.76 -14.73 -25.20
C ASN A 208 12.85 -14.60 -26.72
N LYS A 209 13.07 -13.38 -27.23
CA LYS A 209 13.28 -13.11 -28.66
C LYS A 209 14.57 -13.74 -29.19
N PHE A 210 15.69 -13.51 -28.48
CA PHE A 210 17.01 -14.01 -28.84
C PHE A 210 17.02 -15.54 -28.96
N PHE A 211 16.43 -16.24 -27.99
CA PHE A 211 16.36 -17.69 -27.99
C PHE A 211 15.17 -18.28 -28.78
N LYS A 212 14.28 -17.44 -29.32
CA LYS A 212 13.08 -17.84 -30.07
C LYS A 212 12.14 -18.77 -29.29
N TYR A 213 11.93 -18.51 -28.00
CA TYR A 213 11.13 -19.39 -27.14
C TYR A 213 9.62 -19.15 -27.21
N ASN A 214 9.15 -18.08 -27.85
CA ASN A 214 7.72 -17.75 -28.01
C ASN A 214 6.89 -17.89 -26.71
N ILE A 215 7.51 -17.57 -25.57
CA ILE A 215 6.83 -17.60 -24.26
C ILE A 215 5.82 -16.45 -24.22
N ASP A 216 4.64 -16.72 -23.65
CA ASP A 216 3.57 -15.76 -23.45
C ASP A 216 4.02 -14.57 -22.57
N ILE A 217 3.47 -13.38 -22.85
CA ILE A 217 3.91 -12.13 -22.23
C ILE A 217 3.57 -12.07 -20.73
N ASP A 218 2.47 -12.67 -20.30
CA ASP A 218 2.11 -12.70 -18.87
C ASP A 218 3.10 -13.59 -18.12
N LEU A 219 3.48 -14.73 -18.69
CA LEU A 219 4.50 -15.63 -18.11
C LEU A 219 5.89 -14.97 -18.05
N LEU A 220 6.26 -14.20 -19.08
CA LEU A 220 7.50 -13.41 -19.05
C LEU A 220 7.48 -12.34 -17.97
N THR A 221 6.33 -11.68 -17.80
CA THR A 221 6.14 -10.66 -16.77
C THR A 221 6.20 -11.26 -15.37
N GLU A 222 5.58 -12.43 -15.17
CA GLU A 222 5.70 -13.20 -13.93
C GLU A 222 7.16 -13.57 -13.64
N LEU A 223 7.86 -14.14 -14.60
CA LEU A 223 9.28 -14.50 -14.45
C LEU A 223 10.13 -13.25 -14.14
N ALA A 224 9.87 -12.13 -14.79
CA ALA A 224 10.58 -10.88 -14.54
C ALA A 224 10.37 -10.36 -13.12
N TYR A 225 9.15 -10.43 -12.60
CA TYR A 225 8.88 -10.05 -11.23
C TYR A 225 9.54 -11.00 -10.23
N LYS A 226 9.55 -12.30 -10.50
CA LYS A 226 10.26 -13.30 -9.68
C LYS A 226 11.76 -13.04 -9.62
N VAL A 227 12.40 -12.74 -10.76
CA VAL A 227 13.83 -12.36 -10.81
C VAL A 227 14.08 -11.05 -10.08
N PHE A 228 13.21 -10.04 -10.26
CA PHE A 228 13.29 -8.79 -9.52
C PHE A 228 13.17 -9.00 -8.00
N PHE A 229 12.26 -9.88 -7.56
CA PHE A 229 11.98 -10.10 -6.16
C PHE A 229 13.05 -10.99 -5.49
N TRP A 230 13.38 -12.14 -6.07
CA TRP A 230 14.31 -13.09 -5.46
C TRP A 230 15.76 -13.03 -5.99
N GLY A 231 15.99 -12.44 -7.16
CA GLY A 231 17.29 -12.41 -7.82
C GLY A 231 17.53 -13.63 -8.73
N THR A 232 18.56 -13.55 -9.59
CA THR A 232 18.93 -14.62 -10.55
C THR A 232 19.37 -15.91 -9.91
N ASP A 233 19.89 -15.84 -8.69
CA ASP A 233 20.56 -16.95 -8.01
C ASP A 233 19.58 -17.76 -7.14
N SER A 234 18.27 -17.48 -7.25
CA SER A 234 17.22 -18.07 -6.43
C SER A 234 16.65 -19.35 -7.02
N ASN A 235 16.30 -20.30 -6.14
CA ASN A 235 15.61 -21.53 -6.51
C ASN A 235 14.08 -21.34 -6.71
N HIS A 236 13.53 -20.16 -6.39
CA HIS A 236 12.09 -19.89 -6.44
C HIS A 236 11.61 -19.32 -7.79
N LEU A 237 12.38 -19.51 -8.87
CA LEU A 237 12.13 -18.87 -10.17
C LEU A 237 11.29 -19.71 -11.15
N SER A 238 10.82 -20.89 -10.73
CA SER A 238 9.98 -21.75 -11.58
C SER A 238 8.64 -21.07 -11.90
N THR A 239 8.29 -21.03 -13.19
CA THR A 239 7.01 -20.51 -13.69
C THR A 239 6.34 -21.56 -14.55
N SER A 240 5.05 -21.83 -14.29
CA SER A 240 4.27 -22.76 -15.11
C SER A 240 4.28 -22.34 -16.57
N GLY A 241 4.59 -23.26 -17.49
CA GLY A 241 4.69 -22.94 -18.92
C GLY A 241 6.07 -22.49 -19.40
N VAL A 242 7.06 -22.34 -18.50
CA VAL A 242 8.47 -22.14 -18.87
C VAL A 242 9.26 -23.41 -18.52
N THR A 243 9.84 -24.06 -19.52
CA THR A 243 10.64 -25.29 -19.30
C THR A 243 11.94 -24.97 -18.56
N SER A 244 12.47 -25.93 -17.79
CA SER A 244 13.73 -25.74 -17.06
C SER A 244 14.90 -25.37 -17.97
N LYS A 245 14.93 -25.87 -19.21
CA LYS A 245 15.94 -25.50 -20.22
C LYS A 245 15.83 -24.03 -20.62
N GLN A 246 14.61 -23.55 -20.92
CA GLN A 246 14.38 -22.15 -21.25
C GLN A 246 14.74 -21.23 -20.08
N LEU A 247 14.31 -21.60 -18.87
CA LEU A 247 14.62 -20.87 -17.64
C LEU A 247 16.13 -20.76 -17.43
N ASN A 248 16.87 -21.87 -17.49
CA ASN A 248 18.33 -21.88 -17.28
C ASN A 248 19.05 -21.00 -18.31
N ASN A 249 18.64 -21.03 -19.57
CA ASN A 249 19.25 -20.19 -20.61
C ASN A 249 18.97 -18.69 -20.38
N ILE A 250 17.75 -18.34 -19.97
CA ILE A 250 17.41 -16.96 -19.59
C ILE A 250 18.23 -16.53 -18.36
N LEU A 251 18.34 -17.36 -17.33
CA LEU A 251 19.11 -17.02 -16.12
C LEU A 251 20.61 -16.89 -16.41
N ALA A 252 21.17 -17.73 -17.28
CA ALA A 252 22.56 -17.63 -17.72
C ALA A 252 22.81 -16.32 -18.50
N TYR A 253 21.87 -15.94 -19.36
CA TYR A 253 21.88 -14.63 -20.04
C TYR A 253 21.89 -13.48 -19.02
N LEU A 254 20.94 -13.44 -18.08
CA LEU A 254 20.86 -12.41 -17.04
C LEU A 254 22.09 -12.38 -16.13
N SER A 255 22.65 -13.54 -15.78
CA SER A 255 23.84 -13.65 -14.94
C SER A 255 25.08 -13.07 -15.61
N SER A 256 25.23 -13.28 -16.92
CA SER A 256 26.32 -12.70 -17.71
C SER A 256 26.26 -11.17 -17.67
N ILE A 257 25.07 -10.61 -17.82
CA ILE A 257 24.81 -9.16 -17.76
C ILE A 257 25.15 -8.61 -16.37
N ARG A 258 24.67 -9.30 -15.33
CA ARG A 258 24.94 -8.94 -13.94
C ARG A 258 26.44 -8.92 -13.63
N LYS A 259 27.18 -9.91 -14.13
CA LYS A 259 28.64 -10.00 -13.97
C LYS A 259 29.32 -8.77 -14.59
N THR A 260 28.95 -8.41 -15.82
CA THR A 260 29.50 -7.21 -16.47
C THR A 260 29.20 -5.93 -15.69
N PHE A 261 28.00 -5.78 -15.12
CA PHE A 261 27.68 -4.66 -14.23
C PHE A 261 28.53 -4.61 -12.97
N ARG A 262 28.89 -5.76 -12.39
CA ARG A 262 29.73 -5.83 -11.19
C ARG A 262 31.19 -5.45 -11.49
N GLU A 263 31.69 -5.82 -12.66
CA GLU A 263 33.03 -5.48 -13.13
C GLU A 263 33.15 -4.00 -13.52
N ASN A 264 32.05 -3.41 -14.01
CA ASN A 264 32.00 -2.03 -14.51
C ASN A 264 31.15 -1.11 -13.60
N LYS A 265 31.30 -1.22 -12.28
CA LYS A 265 30.55 -0.39 -11.31
C LYS A 265 30.80 1.10 -11.56
N GLY A 266 29.74 1.90 -11.41
CA GLY A 266 29.78 3.35 -11.60
C GLY A 266 29.43 3.79 -13.02
N VAL A 267 29.48 2.87 -14.00
CA VAL A 267 28.98 3.12 -15.36
C VAL A 267 27.47 3.31 -15.33
N LYS A 268 27.00 4.34 -16.04
CA LYS A 268 25.58 4.61 -16.25
C LYS A 268 25.07 3.75 -17.40
N LEU A 269 24.12 2.85 -17.14
CA LEU A 269 23.34 2.20 -18.20
C LEU A 269 22.09 3.03 -18.48
N THR A 270 21.72 3.16 -19.75
CA THR A 270 20.44 3.74 -20.16
C THR A 270 19.70 2.74 -21.04
N PHE A 271 18.44 2.45 -20.72
CA PHE A 271 17.57 1.58 -21.50
C PHE A 271 16.24 2.28 -21.80
N SER A 272 15.50 1.76 -22.77
CA SER A 272 14.17 2.28 -23.09
C SER A 272 13.13 1.19 -23.19
N TYR A 273 11.90 1.53 -22.86
CA TYR A 273 10.73 0.67 -23.00
C TYR A 273 9.54 1.48 -23.51
N GLN A 274 8.55 0.80 -24.08
CA GLN A 274 7.32 1.43 -24.57
C GLN A 274 6.29 1.51 -23.46
N THR A 275 5.60 2.64 -23.39
CA THR A 275 4.49 2.94 -22.47
C THR A 275 3.28 3.40 -23.29
N HIS A 276 2.14 3.64 -22.63
CA HIS A 276 0.97 4.22 -23.31
C HIS A 276 1.19 5.65 -23.81
N GLU A 277 2.19 6.37 -23.30
CA GLU A 277 2.60 7.71 -23.78
C GLU A 277 3.79 7.68 -24.73
N GLY A 278 4.24 6.49 -25.13
CA GLY A 278 5.36 6.29 -26.02
C GLY A 278 6.63 5.83 -25.32
N LYS A 279 7.77 6.14 -25.93
CA LYS A 279 9.07 5.58 -25.53
C LYS A 279 9.62 6.29 -24.29
N LYS A 280 9.78 5.55 -23.19
CA LYS A 280 10.40 6.02 -21.95
C LYS A 280 11.86 5.60 -21.85
N TRP A 281 12.71 6.50 -21.38
CA TRP A 281 14.10 6.23 -21.06
C TRP A 281 14.30 6.09 -19.56
N SER A 282 15.04 5.07 -19.14
CA SER A 282 15.40 4.82 -17.76
C SER A 282 16.90 4.58 -17.63
N THR A 283 17.41 4.84 -16.43
CA THR A 283 18.85 4.82 -16.15
C THR A 283 19.16 4.00 -14.92
N LEU A 284 20.14 3.11 -15.03
CA LEU A 284 20.63 2.26 -13.95
C LEU A 284 22.06 2.65 -13.58
N ARG A 285 22.30 2.68 -12.27
CA ARG A 285 23.60 2.97 -11.63
C ARG A 285 23.89 2.00 -10.48
N PHE A 286 23.17 0.90 -10.43
CA PHE A 286 23.29 -0.14 -9.42
C PHE A 286 23.34 -1.50 -10.12
N VAL A 287 23.73 -2.54 -9.40
CA VAL A 287 23.81 -3.90 -9.95
C VAL A 287 22.39 -4.51 -10.01
N PRO A 288 21.82 -4.75 -11.20
CA PRO A 288 20.47 -5.28 -11.36
C PRO A 288 20.38 -6.78 -11.01
N PHE A 289 19.16 -7.30 -10.99
CA PHE A 289 18.84 -8.73 -10.78
C PHE A 289 19.36 -9.34 -9.46
N SER A 290 19.59 -8.48 -8.46
CA SER A 290 20.11 -8.93 -7.17
C SER A 290 19.03 -9.43 -6.21
N GLY A 291 17.75 -9.19 -6.54
CA GLY A 291 16.64 -9.51 -5.65
C GLY A 291 16.40 -8.43 -4.60
N HIS A 292 15.13 -8.25 -4.24
CA HIS A 292 14.66 -7.29 -3.23
C HIS A 292 13.82 -7.92 -2.12
N VAL A 293 13.75 -9.25 -2.05
CA VAL A 293 12.92 -10.03 -1.11
C VAL A 293 13.12 -9.61 0.34
N SER A 294 14.37 -9.40 0.77
CA SER A 294 14.68 -9.02 2.16
C SER A 294 14.07 -7.68 2.58
N ARG A 295 13.82 -6.78 1.62
CA ARG A 295 13.18 -5.47 1.85
C ARG A 295 11.67 -5.59 1.63
N LEU A 296 11.28 -6.02 0.44
CA LEU A 296 9.89 -5.98 -0.03
C LEU A 296 8.98 -6.99 0.68
N ALA A 297 9.48 -8.16 1.10
CA ALA A 297 8.64 -9.14 1.79
C ALA A 297 8.09 -8.60 3.11
N HIS A 298 8.94 -7.94 3.91
CA HIS A 298 8.51 -7.33 5.17
C HIS A 298 7.60 -6.13 4.93
N TYR A 299 7.95 -5.28 3.96
CA TYR A 299 7.13 -4.13 3.58
C TYR A 299 5.71 -4.52 3.19
N PHE A 300 5.53 -5.42 2.22
CA PHE A 300 4.20 -5.83 1.76
C PHE A 300 3.42 -6.57 2.85
N ARG A 301 4.09 -7.42 3.66
CA ARG A 301 3.42 -8.12 4.76
C ARG A 301 2.90 -7.16 5.82
N HIS A 302 3.70 -6.19 6.25
CA HIS A 302 3.29 -5.22 7.26
C HIS A 302 2.16 -4.33 6.73
N LEU A 303 2.29 -3.87 5.49
CA LEU A 303 1.27 -3.08 4.81
C LEU A 303 -0.06 -3.85 4.73
N TYR A 304 -0.02 -5.11 4.32
CA TYR A 304 -1.19 -6.00 4.26
C TYR A 304 -1.84 -6.19 5.64
N GLN A 305 -1.05 -6.46 6.67
CA GLN A 305 -1.58 -6.66 8.03
C GLN A 305 -2.21 -5.39 8.59
N MET A 306 -1.67 -4.21 8.30
CA MET A 306 -2.22 -2.94 8.74
C MET A 306 -3.60 -2.68 8.11
N VAL A 307 -3.73 -2.85 6.80
CA VAL A 307 -5.02 -2.70 6.10
C VAL A 307 -6.03 -3.74 6.59
N LYS A 308 -5.58 -4.99 6.74
CA LYS A 308 -6.39 -6.10 7.27
C LYS A 308 -6.88 -5.80 8.69
N PHE A 309 -6.04 -5.23 9.55
CA PHE A 309 -6.41 -4.84 10.91
C PHE A 309 -7.53 -3.79 10.92
N VAL A 310 -7.40 -2.72 10.13
CA VAL A 310 -8.44 -1.68 10.06
C VAL A 310 -9.73 -2.25 9.47
N HIS A 311 -9.64 -3.08 8.43
CA HIS A 311 -10.79 -3.79 7.85
C HIS A 311 -11.56 -4.61 8.88
N TYR A 312 -10.88 -5.48 9.63
CA TYR A 312 -11.54 -6.30 10.65
C TYR A 312 -12.07 -5.50 11.83
N SER A 313 -11.43 -4.39 12.18
CA SER A 313 -11.94 -3.48 13.21
C SER A 313 -13.28 -2.86 12.77
N TYR A 314 -13.43 -2.56 11.48
CA TYR A 314 -14.71 -2.10 10.92
C TYR A 314 -15.75 -3.22 10.87
N VAL A 315 -15.40 -4.39 10.32
CA VAL A 315 -16.32 -5.55 10.24
C VAL A 315 -16.79 -5.99 11.64
N GLY A 316 -15.92 -5.90 12.64
CA GLY A 316 -16.23 -6.19 14.04
C GLY A 316 -17.00 -5.09 14.79
N ASN A 317 -17.45 -4.03 14.11
CA ASN A 317 -18.13 -2.87 14.69
C ASN A 317 -17.34 -2.13 15.78
N LEU A 318 -16.00 -2.26 15.80
CA LEU A 318 -15.14 -1.50 16.72
C LEU A 318 -14.97 -0.05 16.28
N ILE A 319 -15.00 0.19 14.96
CA ILE A 319 -14.91 1.51 14.34
C ILE A 319 -16.03 1.73 13.33
N SER A 320 -16.34 3.00 13.05
CA SER A 320 -17.31 3.36 12.01
C SER A 320 -16.70 3.30 10.62
N LYS A 321 -17.54 3.37 9.58
CA LYS A 321 -17.06 3.52 8.20
C LYS A 321 -16.22 4.78 8.00
N LEU A 322 -16.59 5.88 8.65
CA LEU A 322 -15.84 7.14 8.61
C LEU A 322 -14.43 6.96 9.19
N GLU A 323 -14.28 6.28 10.32
CA GLU A 323 -12.98 5.99 10.94
C GLU A 323 -12.12 5.06 10.06
N LEU A 324 -12.72 4.04 9.45
CA LEU A 324 -12.06 3.18 8.46
C LEU A 324 -11.49 4.01 7.31
N GLU A 325 -12.33 4.85 6.68
CA GLU A 325 -11.92 5.70 5.56
C GLU A 325 -10.83 6.69 5.97
N ASN A 326 -10.91 7.29 7.16
CA ASN A 326 -9.90 8.20 7.67
C ASN A 326 -8.55 7.50 7.85
N ASN A 327 -8.52 6.33 8.49
CA ASN A 327 -7.28 5.55 8.67
C ASN A 327 -6.67 5.14 7.32
N LEU A 328 -7.49 4.70 6.36
CA LEU A 328 -7.01 4.34 5.03
C LEU A 328 -6.51 5.55 4.23
N LYS A 329 -7.14 6.72 4.36
CA LYS A 329 -6.65 7.98 3.76
C LYS A 329 -5.31 8.41 4.36
N VAL A 330 -5.16 8.33 5.68
CA VAL A 330 -3.90 8.61 6.38
C VAL A 330 -2.79 7.67 5.88
N LEU A 331 -3.09 6.39 5.74
CA LEU A 331 -2.16 5.41 5.20
C LEU A 331 -1.77 5.73 3.75
N ARG A 332 -2.75 5.95 2.87
CA ARG A 332 -2.52 6.28 1.45
C ARG A 332 -1.67 7.52 1.27
N ALA A 333 -1.86 8.53 2.10
CA ALA A 333 -1.06 9.75 2.07
C ALA A 333 0.44 9.52 2.33
N GLN A 334 0.82 8.35 2.88
CA GLN A 334 2.23 7.99 3.07
C GLN A 334 2.90 7.40 1.84
N PHE A 335 2.16 6.87 0.85
CA PHE A 335 2.81 6.19 -0.28
C PHE A 335 3.30 7.15 -1.36
N THR A 336 4.45 6.84 -1.95
CA THR A 336 4.82 7.41 -3.24
C THR A 336 4.13 6.69 -4.40
N ASN A 337 4.12 7.34 -5.56
CA ASN A 337 3.63 6.75 -6.81
C ASN A 337 4.35 5.42 -7.14
N GLU A 338 5.64 5.33 -6.87
CA GLU A 338 6.45 4.12 -7.07
C GLU A 338 6.07 2.98 -6.12
N GLU A 339 5.76 3.29 -4.86
CA GLU A 339 5.28 2.31 -3.88
C GLU A 339 3.94 1.72 -4.31
N VAL A 340 3.00 2.58 -4.72
CA VAL A 340 1.68 2.16 -5.22
C VAL A 340 1.82 1.31 -6.49
N LEU A 341 2.71 1.70 -7.40
CA LEU A 341 2.95 0.93 -8.62
C LEU A 341 3.57 -0.44 -8.34
N LEU A 342 4.54 -0.53 -7.43
CA LEU A 342 5.12 -1.81 -6.99
C LEU A 342 4.09 -2.70 -6.30
N LEU A 343 3.17 -2.11 -5.53
CA LEU A 343 2.06 -2.84 -4.90
C LEU A 343 1.12 -3.43 -5.95
N TYR A 344 0.80 -2.68 -7.00
CA TYR A 344 0.01 -3.20 -8.12
C TYR A 344 0.71 -4.36 -8.84
N TYR A 345 2.01 -4.23 -9.13
CA TYR A 345 2.78 -5.34 -9.71
C TYR A 345 2.82 -6.57 -8.80
N ASN A 346 3.01 -6.38 -7.49
CA ASN A 346 2.97 -7.47 -6.52
C ASN A 346 1.63 -8.23 -6.56
N TYR A 347 0.53 -7.49 -6.63
CA TYR A 347 -0.81 -8.06 -6.73
C TYR A 347 -1.05 -8.76 -8.06
N ARG A 348 -0.76 -8.11 -9.19
CA ARG A 348 -1.08 -8.64 -10.52
C ARG A 348 -0.35 -9.95 -10.83
N ILE A 349 0.86 -10.10 -10.31
CA ILE A 349 1.68 -11.31 -10.48
C ILE A 349 1.27 -12.43 -9.51
N GLY A 350 0.38 -12.15 -8.56
CA GLY A 350 -0.22 -13.15 -7.68
C GLY A 350 0.46 -13.30 -6.32
N PHE A 351 1.61 -12.65 -6.08
CA PHE A 351 2.24 -12.62 -4.74
C PHE A 351 1.33 -11.93 -3.72
N GLY A 352 0.70 -10.84 -4.16
CA GLY A 352 -0.27 -10.07 -3.42
C GLY A 352 -1.71 -10.45 -3.73
N LYS A 353 -2.01 -11.64 -4.27
CA LYS A 353 -3.36 -11.96 -4.76
C LYS A 353 -4.48 -11.64 -3.76
N ASN A 354 -4.22 -11.87 -2.46
CA ASN A 354 -5.14 -11.63 -1.35
C ASN A 354 -5.43 -10.16 -1.03
N TRP A 355 -4.90 -9.20 -1.78
CA TRP A 355 -5.32 -7.80 -1.66
C TRP A 355 -6.74 -7.58 -2.21
N ASP A 356 -7.17 -8.37 -3.19
CA ASP A 356 -8.48 -8.23 -3.82
C ASP A 356 -8.95 -9.57 -4.45
N LYS A 357 -9.77 -9.51 -5.51
CA LYS A 357 -10.42 -10.67 -6.19
C LYS A 357 -9.51 -11.79 -6.68
N LEU A 358 -8.22 -11.53 -6.88
CA LEU A 358 -7.28 -12.58 -7.28
C LEU A 358 -7.02 -13.59 -6.14
N GLY A 359 -7.32 -13.21 -4.89
CA GLY A 359 -7.09 -14.01 -3.71
C GLY A 359 -8.19 -15.02 -3.39
N GLU A 360 -7.94 -15.85 -2.38
CA GLU A 360 -8.94 -16.77 -1.82
C GLU A 360 -9.99 -16.03 -0.98
N HIS A 361 -9.63 -14.83 -0.51
CA HIS A 361 -10.48 -13.96 0.25
C HIS A 361 -10.87 -12.77 -0.65
N ASP A 362 -12.16 -12.51 -0.83
CA ASP A 362 -12.69 -11.37 -1.60
C ASP A 362 -12.54 -10.05 -0.80
N TYR A 363 -11.30 -9.73 -0.42
CA TYR A 363 -11.00 -8.49 0.28
C TYR A 363 -11.25 -7.30 -0.65
N PRO A 364 -11.77 -6.17 -0.13
CA PRO A 364 -12.11 -5.04 -0.98
C PRO A 364 -11.00 -3.98 -1.05
N PHE A 365 -9.74 -4.34 -0.76
CA PHE A 365 -8.70 -3.35 -0.40
C PHE A 365 -8.26 -2.45 -1.56
N PHE A 366 -8.36 -2.90 -2.81
CA PHE A 366 -8.06 -2.03 -3.96
C PHE A 366 -9.31 -1.40 -4.55
N ARG A 367 -10.35 -2.18 -4.73
CA ARG A 367 -11.62 -1.71 -5.31
C ARG A 367 -12.37 -0.71 -4.44
N GLU A 368 -12.62 -1.01 -3.16
CA GLU A 368 -13.45 -0.15 -2.30
C GLU A 368 -12.62 0.74 -1.38
N TYR A 369 -11.41 0.31 -0.99
CA TYR A 369 -10.55 1.09 -0.08
C TYR A 369 -9.54 1.98 -0.83
N GLU A 370 -9.54 1.92 -2.16
CA GLU A 370 -8.82 2.84 -3.03
C GLU A 370 -7.31 2.92 -2.72
N LEU A 371 -6.67 1.85 -2.24
CA LEU A 371 -5.23 1.89 -1.93
C LEU A 371 -4.36 2.14 -3.16
N LEU A 372 -4.87 1.86 -4.36
CA LEU A 372 -4.18 2.12 -5.63
C LEU A 372 -4.53 3.47 -6.26
N HIS A 373 -5.27 4.33 -5.57
CA HIS A 373 -5.84 5.57 -6.14
C HIS A 373 -4.81 6.47 -6.83
N ASN A 374 -3.61 6.59 -6.27
CA ASN A 374 -2.55 7.49 -6.77
C ASN A 374 -1.57 6.81 -7.75
N ILE A 375 -1.91 5.65 -8.32
CA ILE A 375 -1.03 4.93 -9.25
C ILE A 375 -0.71 5.78 -10.51
N PRO A 376 0.57 5.88 -10.94
CA PRO A 376 0.94 6.61 -12.15
C PRO A 376 0.59 5.79 -13.40
N LEU A 377 -0.59 6.05 -13.97
CA LEU A 377 -1.18 5.22 -15.03
C LEU A 377 -0.37 5.20 -16.34
N TYR A 378 0.01 6.35 -16.86
CA TYR A 378 0.36 6.45 -18.28
C TYR A 378 1.86 6.46 -18.58
N ASP A 379 2.64 7.11 -17.73
CA ASP A 379 4.02 7.46 -18.05
C ASP A 379 5.02 6.38 -17.63
N ASN A 380 4.68 5.49 -16.69
CA ASN A 380 5.64 4.58 -16.07
C ASN A 380 5.44 3.10 -16.41
N ILE A 381 4.24 2.69 -16.80
CA ILE A 381 3.88 1.28 -16.96
C ILE A 381 4.31 0.78 -18.35
N PRO A 382 5.15 -0.28 -18.45
CA PRO A 382 5.44 -0.92 -19.73
C PRO A 382 4.15 -1.42 -20.39
N ILE A 383 3.98 -1.15 -21.68
CA ILE A 383 2.75 -1.48 -22.44
C ILE A 383 2.40 -2.98 -22.44
N ASP A 384 3.41 -3.82 -22.19
CA ASP A 384 3.28 -5.27 -22.14
C ASP A 384 2.74 -5.79 -20.79
N ILE A 385 2.67 -4.93 -19.77
CA ILE A 385 2.11 -5.26 -18.47
C ILE A 385 0.66 -4.77 -18.46
N GLU A 386 -0.27 -5.62 -18.02
CA GLU A 386 -1.69 -5.25 -17.93
C GLU A 386 -1.86 -3.89 -17.22
N HIS A 387 -2.62 -3.01 -17.85
CA HIS A 387 -2.83 -1.68 -17.34
C HIS A 387 -3.88 -1.70 -16.20
N PRO A 388 -3.71 -0.91 -15.11
CA PRO A 388 -4.66 -0.90 -14.00
C PRO A 388 -6.11 -0.59 -14.39
N LEU A 389 -6.33 0.31 -15.36
CA LEU A 389 -7.68 0.60 -15.86
C LEU A 389 -8.34 -0.62 -16.52
N ASP A 390 -7.56 -1.44 -17.23
CA ASP A 390 -8.08 -2.64 -17.89
C ASP A 390 -8.40 -3.71 -16.85
N HIS A 391 -7.49 -3.90 -15.88
CA HIS A 391 -7.68 -4.85 -14.80
C HIS A 391 -8.97 -4.58 -13.98
N PHE A 392 -9.24 -3.32 -13.64
CA PHE A 392 -10.40 -2.93 -12.85
C PHE A 392 -11.60 -2.47 -13.68
N LYS A 393 -11.58 -2.66 -15.01
CA LYS A 393 -12.58 -2.14 -15.94
C LYS A 393 -14.01 -2.48 -15.54
N LYS A 394 -14.28 -3.76 -15.27
CA LYS A 394 -15.61 -4.25 -14.86
C LYS A 394 -16.13 -3.53 -13.61
N PHE A 395 -15.28 -3.38 -12.60
CA PHE A 395 -15.64 -2.69 -11.37
C PHE A 395 -15.92 -1.19 -11.58
N ILE A 396 -15.07 -0.54 -12.40
CA ILE A 396 -15.24 0.88 -12.74
C ILE A 396 -16.57 1.09 -13.48
N GLU A 397 -16.91 0.21 -14.42
CA GLU A 397 -18.18 0.25 -15.16
C GLU A 397 -19.39 0.05 -14.24
N GLU A 398 -19.34 -0.93 -13.34
CA GLU A 398 -20.38 -1.17 -12.32
C GLU A 398 -20.62 0.08 -11.44
N LYS A 399 -19.56 0.73 -10.95
CA LYS A 399 -19.70 1.95 -10.14
C LYS A 399 -20.20 3.14 -10.95
N ARG A 400 -19.86 3.24 -12.24
CA ARG A 400 -20.32 4.31 -13.13
C ARG A 400 -21.81 4.25 -13.45
N GLN A 401 -22.44 3.08 -13.37
CA GLN A 401 -23.89 2.96 -13.46
C GLN A 401 -24.61 3.69 -12.32
N ILE A 402 -23.99 3.76 -11.14
CA ILE A 402 -24.54 4.45 -9.95
C ILE A 402 -24.10 5.91 -9.92
N ASN A 403 -22.81 6.16 -10.19
CA ASN A 403 -22.23 7.50 -10.23
C ASN A 403 -21.43 7.69 -11.54
N PRO A 404 -22.00 8.34 -12.56
CA PRO A 404 -21.34 8.54 -13.85
C PRO A 404 -19.97 9.24 -13.78
N LYS A 405 -19.71 10.02 -12.72
CA LYS A 405 -18.45 10.73 -12.49
C LYS A 405 -17.43 9.91 -11.68
N PHE A 406 -17.72 8.66 -11.35
CA PHE A 406 -16.83 7.81 -10.58
C PHE A 406 -15.47 7.63 -11.28
N LYS A 407 -14.41 7.87 -10.50
CA LYS A 407 -13.02 7.63 -10.86
C LYS A 407 -12.38 6.78 -9.79
N MET A 408 -11.80 5.66 -10.20
CA MET A 408 -11.07 4.79 -9.27
C MET A 408 -9.66 5.33 -9.01
N PHE A 409 -9.05 5.94 -10.03
CA PHE A 409 -7.70 6.48 -9.96
C PHE A 409 -7.72 8.00 -10.14
N GLU A 410 -6.85 8.70 -9.40
CA GLU A 410 -6.70 10.16 -9.47
C GLU A 410 -6.34 10.61 -10.89
N TRP A 411 -5.38 9.92 -11.50
CA TRP A 411 -4.85 10.24 -12.83
C TRP A 411 -5.74 9.76 -13.97
N GLN A 412 -6.93 9.22 -13.69
CA GLN A 412 -7.81 8.68 -14.73
C GLN A 412 -8.32 9.81 -15.65
N ARG A 413 -7.94 9.73 -16.93
CA ARG A 413 -8.48 10.58 -18.00
C ARG A 413 -9.98 10.34 -18.17
N ASN A 414 -10.71 11.40 -18.50
CA ASN A 414 -12.15 11.37 -18.73
C ASN A 414 -12.50 10.60 -20.00
#